data_AF-A0A955MMX7-F1
#
_entry.id   AF-A0A955MMX7-F1
#
_cell.length_a   1.000
_cell.length_b   1.000
_cell.length_c   1.000
_cell.angle_alpha   90.00
_cell.angle_beta   90.00
_cell.angle_gamma   90.00
#
_symmetry.space_group_name_H-M   'P 1'
#
loop_
_entity.id
_entity.type
_entity.pdbx_description
1 polymer ?
#
loop_
_entity_poly.entity_id
_entity_poly.type
_entity_poly.pdbx_seq_one_letter_code
_entity_poly.pdbx_strand_id
1 'polypeptide(L)'
;MTSESAGILEDIQDYVHRVARTLGVDPPEEMFEFGQRSKPGDRWYLIGLIGGKEVGKSALVNALVGRPISESTSHGPGTEKVVAYVHEDQADSVASFLQAEIPDRYEMVRHLQEDLNRRVLLDLPDIDSHYAVHFETVRKLIRFILFPVWIQSLEKYADRQPMELLRKVVQGNAPENFLYCLNKADQLERSGGEEAMKEIKEDYSSRIAQSLSLSQPPQVCLISALQPDKYDFPRVKAILNRQREEKDVQTSRTLALRQYGGSLLGWAKNQDLRDRVQRAERMEEQLINLLRHRIERPISEVMLPSVRQDARVENYLFGETFRARIQRWPIVRLVDTIAAPAMRMLRLTPAGGAVGVHRLGSEVVEDAFGQINPPLFQSLQACFAHCRGSYPQFAEVFSERPLWEERESKIAAGELRRDLIQEHESLTQKALDRLKGGGNPLGAIYRNLLVFGSLIWFPFGQPVLQKYLEEGDLGDIPLLVVRLLGVSSLLTSAIFLFLIFLFVWLSVRWRAQRSVQSALNLYWEEGNQSETGLEKVAREWGKSLVRPLEEEKVRMRELEKDREALESELAKIA
;
A
#
# COMPACT_ATOMS: atom_id res chain seq x y z
N MET A 1 -28.63 21.56 -7.46
CA MET A 1 -27.24 21.16 -7.14
C MET A 1 -26.33 21.85 -8.13
N THR A 2 -25.33 22.57 -7.64
CA THR A 2 -24.21 23.02 -8.48
C THR A 2 -23.38 21.80 -8.87
N SER A 3 -22.68 21.87 -10.01
CA SER A 3 -21.77 20.80 -10.46
C SER A 3 -20.71 20.46 -9.41
N GLU A 4 -20.32 21.43 -8.60
CA GLU A 4 -19.30 21.33 -7.56
C GLU A 4 -19.75 20.49 -6.36
N SER A 5 -20.98 20.68 -5.86
CA SER A 5 -21.51 19.88 -4.74
C SER A 5 -21.78 18.42 -5.11
N ALA A 6 -22.00 18.12 -6.39
CA ALA A 6 -22.11 16.75 -6.88
C ALA A 6 -20.74 16.04 -6.87
N GLY A 7 -19.70 16.72 -7.36
CA GLY A 7 -18.34 16.19 -7.40
C GLY A 7 -17.81 15.86 -6.00
N ILE A 8 -17.97 16.76 -5.03
CA ILE A 8 -17.52 16.52 -3.64
C ILE A 8 -18.21 15.28 -3.05
N LEU A 9 -19.48 15.03 -3.38
CA LEU A 9 -20.15 13.85 -2.87
C LEU A 9 -19.63 12.56 -3.52
N GLU A 10 -19.38 12.56 -4.83
CA GLU A 10 -18.73 11.46 -5.53
C GLU A 10 -17.35 11.16 -4.91
N ASP A 11 -16.54 12.19 -4.64
CA ASP A 11 -15.24 12.06 -4.00
C ASP A 11 -15.34 11.45 -2.58
N ILE A 12 -16.34 11.85 -1.78
CA ILE A 12 -16.60 11.25 -0.47
C ILE A 12 -17.01 9.77 -0.61
N GLN A 13 -17.84 9.45 -1.59
CA GLN A 13 -18.26 8.06 -1.81
C GLN A 13 -17.08 7.18 -2.22
N ASP A 14 -16.24 7.65 -3.15
CA ASP A 14 -15.03 6.96 -3.58
C ASP A 14 -14.04 6.78 -2.42
N TYR A 15 -13.88 7.80 -1.59
CA TYR A 15 -13.08 7.74 -0.37
C TYR A 15 -13.57 6.63 0.58
N VAL A 16 -14.87 6.55 0.86
CA VAL A 16 -15.42 5.51 1.73
C VAL A 16 -15.20 4.11 1.16
N HIS A 17 -15.38 3.92 -0.16
CA HIS A 17 -15.08 2.64 -0.81
C HIS A 17 -13.60 2.27 -0.73
N ARG A 18 -12.69 3.25 -0.86
CA ARG A 18 -11.26 3.04 -0.66
C ARG A 18 -10.93 2.61 0.77
N VAL A 19 -11.53 3.26 1.77
CA VAL A 19 -11.37 2.88 3.20
C VAL A 19 -11.88 1.46 3.44
N ALA A 20 -13.09 1.15 2.98
CA ALA A 20 -13.70 -0.17 3.11
C ALA A 20 -12.80 -1.27 2.52
N ARG A 21 -12.31 -1.09 1.29
CA ARG A 21 -11.41 -2.03 0.62
C ARG A 21 -10.08 -2.19 1.36
N THR A 22 -9.49 -1.10 1.84
CA THR A 22 -8.21 -1.12 2.55
C THR A 22 -8.32 -1.89 3.86
N LEU A 23 -9.43 -1.72 4.57
CA LEU A 23 -9.64 -2.34 5.88
C LEU A 23 -10.30 -3.72 5.81
N GLY A 24 -10.75 -4.16 4.64
CA GLY A 24 -11.53 -5.39 4.49
C GLY A 24 -12.88 -5.35 5.24
N VAL A 25 -13.47 -4.17 5.38
CA VAL A 25 -14.78 -3.97 6.03
C VAL A 25 -15.84 -3.65 4.98
N ASP A 26 -17.08 -4.04 5.25
CA ASP A 26 -18.18 -3.72 4.35
C ASP A 26 -18.46 -2.21 4.37
N PRO A 27 -18.63 -1.57 3.20
CA PRO A 27 -19.06 -0.18 3.13
C PRO A 27 -20.45 -0.03 3.77
N PRO A 28 -20.81 1.15 4.28
CA PRO A 28 -22.14 1.40 4.85
C PRO A 28 -23.21 1.48 3.74
N GLU A 29 -23.55 0.34 3.12
CA GLU A 29 -24.48 0.24 1.98
C GLU A 29 -25.82 0.92 2.28
N GLU A 30 -26.35 0.75 3.50
CA GLU A 30 -27.56 1.45 3.95
C GLU A 30 -27.44 2.97 3.81
N MET A 31 -26.30 3.57 4.19
CA MET A 31 -26.09 5.02 4.05
C MET A 31 -26.03 5.42 2.58
N PHE A 32 -25.30 4.65 1.76
CA PHE A 32 -25.16 4.93 0.34
C PHE A 32 -26.49 5.00 -0.40
N GLU A 33 -27.38 4.09 -0.03
CA GLU A 33 -28.72 4.04 -0.56
C GLU A 33 -29.55 5.26 -0.16
N PHE A 34 -29.47 5.76 1.08
CA PHE A 34 -30.28 6.90 1.52
C PHE A 34 -29.79 8.25 0.98
N GLY A 35 -28.58 8.34 0.43
CA GLY A 35 -27.99 9.62 -0.01
C GLY A 35 -27.79 9.82 -1.51
N GLN A 36 -28.00 8.79 -2.35
CA GLN A 36 -27.96 8.96 -3.81
C GLN A 36 -29.16 9.79 -4.30
N ARG A 37 -28.94 11.07 -4.55
CA ARG A 37 -29.90 11.99 -5.16
C ARG A 37 -29.57 12.24 -6.62
N SER A 38 -29.96 11.32 -7.49
CA SER A 38 -30.02 11.60 -8.94
C SER A 38 -31.38 12.24 -9.27
N LYS A 39 -31.33 13.34 -10.03
CA LYS A 39 -32.39 14.34 -10.26
C LYS A 39 -33.83 13.77 -10.39
N PRO A 40 -34.71 13.93 -9.38
CA PRO A 40 -36.06 14.34 -9.70
C PRO A 40 -35.92 15.74 -10.32
N GLY A 41 -36.31 15.88 -11.59
CA GLY A 41 -35.92 17.01 -12.44
C GLY A 41 -36.09 18.37 -11.77
N ASP A 42 -35.37 19.41 -12.23
CA ASP A 42 -35.39 20.76 -11.63
C ASP A 42 -36.78 21.40 -11.51
N ARG A 43 -37.82 20.76 -12.05
CA ARG A 43 -39.22 21.19 -12.00
C ARG A 43 -39.96 20.77 -10.73
N TRP A 44 -39.63 19.65 -10.08
CA TRP A 44 -40.41 19.14 -8.94
C TRP A 44 -39.58 18.52 -7.80
N TYR A 45 -40.18 18.40 -6.62
CA TYR A 45 -39.58 17.78 -5.44
C TYR A 45 -40.59 16.90 -4.68
N LEU A 46 -40.07 15.88 -4.00
CA LEU A 46 -40.86 14.92 -3.24
C LEU A 46 -41.05 15.36 -1.79
N ILE A 47 -42.28 15.26 -1.31
CA ILE A 47 -42.68 15.32 0.09
C ILE A 47 -43.22 13.92 0.43
N GLY A 48 -42.61 13.21 1.37
CA GLY A 48 -43.07 11.87 1.71
C GLY A 48 -43.50 11.77 3.17
N LEU A 49 -44.66 11.18 3.40
CA LEU A 49 -45.14 10.88 4.74
C LEU A 49 -44.55 9.53 5.19
N ILE A 50 -43.80 9.55 6.28
CA ILE A 50 -43.09 8.39 6.82
C ILE A 50 -43.63 8.11 8.21
N GLY A 51 -44.09 6.89 8.48
CA GLY A 51 -44.61 6.49 9.78
C GLY A 51 -44.90 4.99 9.83
N GLY A 52 -45.14 4.48 11.04
CA GLY A 52 -45.55 3.09 11.25
C GLY A 52 -47.03 2.85 10.96
N LYS A 53 -47.46 1.59 11.06
CA LYS A 53 -48.84 1.18 10.86
C LYS A 53 -49.76 1.83 11.88
N GLU A 54 -50.95 2.24 11.43
CA GLU A 54 -52.00 2.85 12.25
C GLU A 54 -51.63 4.18 12.94
N VAL A 55 -50.55 4.84 12.52
CA VAL A 55 -50.23 6.20 12.99
C VAL A 55 -51.10 7.27 12.33
N GLY A 56 -51.91 6.89 11.33
CA GLY A 56 -52.85 7.77 10.62
C GLY A 56 -52.26 8.53 9.44
N LYS A 57 -51.25 7.96 8.77
CA LYS A 57 -50.60 8.50 7.56
C LYS A 57 -51.60 8.73 6.42
N SER A 58 -52.34 7.71 5.98
CA SER A 58 -53.33 7.81 4.90
C SER A 58 -54.46 8.80 5.24
N ALA A 59 -54.88 8.83 6.51
CA ALA A 59 -55.86 9.82 6.99
C ALA A 59 -55.31 11.26 6.87
N LEU A 60 -54.04 11.48 7.21
CA LEU A 60 -53.37 12.77 7.05
C LEU A 60 -53.28 13.17 5.56
N VAL A 61 -52.96 12.24 4.67
CA VAL A 61 -52.95 12.49 3.21
C VAL A 61 -54.33 12.96 2.73
N ASN A 62 -55.39 12.24 3.08
CA ASN A 62 -56.75 12.58 2.70
C ASN A 62 -57.17 13.96 3.25
N ALA A 63 -56.79 14.28 4.48
CA ALA A 63 -57.09 15.57 5.10
C ALA A 63 -56.29 16.73 4.46
N LEU A 64 -55.03 16.49 4.05
CA LEU A 64 -54.21 17.48 3.34
C LEU A 64 -54.78 17.78 1.95
N VAL A 65 -55.18 16.74 1.23
CA VAL A 65 -55.74 16.84 -0.13
C VAL A 65 -57.21 17.30 -0.12
N GLY A 66 -57.94 17.07 0.98
CA GLY A 66 -59.36 17.42 1.13
C GLY A 66 -60.34 16.47 0.46
N ARG A 67 -59.87 15.30 0.00
CA ARG A 67 -60.69 14.22 -0.56
C ARG A 67 -60.03 12.86 -0.29
N PRO A 68 -60.80 11.75 -0.26
CA PRO A 68 -60.24 10.42 -0.09
C PRO A 68 -59.44 10.01 -1.34
N ILE A 69 -58.13 9.86 -1.19
CA ILE A 69 -57.20 9.43 -2.25
C ILE A 69 -56.35 8.22 -1.84
N SER A 70 -56.27 7.94 -0.54
CA SER A 70 -55.61 6.77 0.03
C SER A 70 -56.60 6.05 0.95
N GLU A 71 -56.70 4.73 0.83
CA GLU A 71 -57.61 3.94 1.67
C GLU A 71 -57.14 3.98 3.13
N SER A 72 -58.04 4.38 4.03
CA SER A 72 -57.77 4.50 5.47
C SER A 72 -58.12 3.22 6.25
N THR A 73 -58.20 2.07 5.58
CA THR A 73 -58.74 0.84 6.19
C THR A 73 -57.83 0.32 7.30
N SER A 74 -58.36 0.27 8.51
CA SER A 74 -57.76 -0.34 9.70
C SER A 74 -57.75 -1.88 9.64
N HIS A 75 -58.35 -2.48 8.60
CA HIS A 75 -58.45 -3.93 8.39
C HIS A 75 -58.18 -4.27 6.93
N GLY A 76 -56.95 -4.71 6.64
CA GLY A 76 -56.52 -5.17 5.32
C GLY A 76 -55.01 -5.39 5.25
N PRO A 77 -54.49 -6.11 4.25
CA PRO A 77 -53.06 -6.06 3.91
C PRO A 77 -52.73 -4.58 3.66
N GLY A 78 -51.77 -4.03 4.42
CA GLY A 78 -51.47 -2.59 4.41
C GLY A 78 -51.19 -2.06 3.00
N THR A 79 -51.29 -0.75 2.80
CA THR A 79 -51.12 -0.07 1.49
C THR A 79 -49.88 -0.61 0.75
N GLU A 80 -50.07 -1.55 -0.18
CA GLU A 80 -48.96 -2.27 -0.85
C GLU A 80 -48.25 -1.38 -1.88
N LYS A 81 -48.89 -0.26 -2.27
CA LYS A 81 -48.42 0.67 -3.28
C LYS A 81 -48.22 2.08 -2.71
N VAL A 82 -47.30 2.81 -3.32
CA VAL A 82 -47.07 4.23 -3.04
C VAL A 82 -48.13 5.06 -3.74
N VAL A 83 -48.87 5.89 -3.01
CA VAL A 83 -49.82 6.84 -3.63
C VAL A 83 -49.14 8.18 -3.84
N ALA A 84 -48.99 8.59 -5.10
CA ALA A 84 -48.40 9.85 -5.51
C ALA A 84 -49.49 10.85 -5.90
N TYR A 85 -49.65 11.92 -5.11
CA TYR A 85 -50.49 13.05 -5.46
C TYR A 85 -49.64 14.10 -6.19
N VAL A 86 -49.96 14.33 -7.46
CA VAL A 86 -49.10 15.06 -8.40
C VAL A 86 -49.90 15.99 -9.31
N HIS A 87 -49.26 17.07 -9.75
CA HIS A 87 -49.83 17.95 -10.77
C HIS A 87 -49.85 17.29 -12.15
N GLU A 88 -50.88 17.56 -12.95
CA GLU A 88 -51.02 17.00 -14.30
C GLU A 88 -49.76 17.23 -15.16
N ASP A 89 -49.21 18.45 -15.14
CA ASP A 89 -48.00 18.82 -15.92
C ASP A 89 -46.74 18.01 -15.57
N GLN A 90 -46.66 17.46 -14.36
CA GLN A 90 -45.49 16.69 -13.90
C GLN A 90 -45.75 15.18 -13.91
N ALA A 91 -46.98 14.74 -14.19
CA ALA A 91 -47.42 13.36 -14.02
C ALA A 91 -46.56 12.37 -14.83
N ASP A 92 -46.26 12.66 -16.10
CA ASP A 92 -45.47 11.75 -16.94
C ASP A 92 -44.01 11.64 -16.49
N SER A 93 -43.43 12.76 -16.04
CA SER A 93 -42.07 12.78 -15.50
C SER A 93 -41.97 12.01 -14.18
N VAL A 94 -42.96 12.18 -13.30
CA VAL A 94 -43.02 11.47 -12.02
C VAL A 94 -43.32 9.98 -12.22
N ALA A 95 -44.21 9.63 -13.17
CA ALA A 95 -44.50 8.25 -13.52
C ALA A 95 -43.24 7.52 -14.02
N SER A 96 -42.49 8.14 -14.93
CA SER A 96 -41.24 7.57 -15.45
C SER A 96 -40.21 7.32 -14.34
N PHE A 97 -40.09 8.26 -13.41
CA PHE A 97 -39.22 8.13 -12.24
C PHE A 97 -39.69 7.02 -11.30
N LEU A 98 -40.96 6.99 -10.92
CA LEU A 98 -41.50 5.96 -10.03
C LEU A 98 -41.42 4.57 -10.67
N GLN A 99 -41.68 4.44 -11.97
CA GLN A 99 -41.55 3.16 -12.67
C GLN A 99 -40.10 2.66 -12.69
N ALA A 100 -39.10 3.56 -12.78
CA ALA A 100 -37.69 3.18 -12.73
C ALA A 100 -37.28 2.68 -11.34
N GLU A 101 -37.72 3.36 -10.28
CA GLU A 101 -37.30 3.06 -8.91
C GLU A 101 -38.13 1.92 -8.27
N ILE A 102 -39.44 1.95 -8.48
CA ILE A 102 -40.44 1.05 -7.88
C ILE A 102 -41.47 0.54 -8.91
N PRO A 103 -41.03 -0.31 -9.87
CA PRO A 103 -41.87 -0.78 -10.97
C PRO A 103 -43.21 -1.36 -10.51
N ASP A 104 -44.31 -0.89 -11.09
CA ASP A 104 -45.70 -1.36 -10.85
C ASP A 104 -46.19 -1.29 -9.39
N ARG A 105 -45.49 -0.53 -8.53
CA ARG A 105 -45.79 -0.38 -7.08
C ARG A 105 -46.23 1.02 -6.68
N TYR A 106 -46.83 1.75 -7.60
CA TYR A 106 -47.34 3.08 -7.33
C TYR A 106 -48.71 3.30 -7.96
N GLU A 107 -49.45 4.25 -7.40
CA GLU A 107 -50.69 4.79 -7.94
C GLU A 107 -50.58 6.31 -7.98
N MET A 108 -51.15 6.92 -9.02
CA MET A 108 -51.05 8.36 -9.21
C MET A 108 -52.42 9.00 -9.15
N VAL A 109 -52.53 10.03 -8.33
CA VAL A 109 -53.72 10.86 -8.22
C VAL A 109 -53.37 12.25 -8.73
N ARG A 110 -53.90 12.60 -9.89
CA ARG A 110 -53.60 13.86 -10.57
C ARG A 110 -54.47 15.00 -10.05
N HIS A 111 -53.93 16.21 -10.11
CA HIS A 111 -54.63 17.45 -9.77
C HIS A 111 -54.21 18.62 -10.67
N LEU A 112 -55.04 19.67 -10.70
CA LEU A 112 -54.82 20.91 -11.44
C LEU A 112 -54.58 22.12 -10.52
N GLN A 113 -54.20 21.87 -9.25
CA GLN A 113 -53.86 22.94 -8.31
C GLN A 113 -52.48 23.54 -8.64
N GLU A 114 -52.48 24.71 -9.27
CA GLU A 114 -51.27 25.40 -9.72
C GLU A 114 -50.29 25.74 -8.60
N ASP A 115 -50.80 26.11 -7.42
CA ASP A 115 -49.98 26.38 -6.22
C ASP A 115 -49.15 25.16 -5.77
N LEU A 116 -49.50 23.96 -6.26
CA LEU A 116 -48.82 22.71 -5.95
C LEU A 116 -48.09 22.10 -7.16
N ASN A 117 -47.94 22.82 -8.28
CA ASN A 117 -47.41 22.28 -9.55
C ASN A 117 -46.05 21.57 -9.39
N ARG A 118 -45.16 22.14 -8.57
CA ARG A 118 -43.79 21.61 -8.35
C ARG A 118 -43.70 20.53 -7.26
N ARG A 119 -44.82 20.16 -6.63
CA ARG A 119 -44.84 19.28 -5.46
C ARG A 119 -45.37 17.92 -5.83
N VAL A 120 -44.77 16.90 -5.26
CA VAL A 120 -45.27 15.53 -5.33
C VAL A 120 -45.39 15.03 -3.90
N LEU A 121 -46.62 14.79 -3.45
CA LEU A 121 -46.88 14.24 -2.13
C LEU A 121 -46.97 12.71 -2.25
N LEU A 122 -46.12 12.00 -1.48
CA LEU A 122 -46.05 10.55 -1.47
C LEU A 122 -46.60 10.01 -0.16
N ASP A 123 -47.62 9.17 -0.28
CA ASP A 123 -48.05 8.25 0.77
C ASP A 123 -47.23 6.97 0.66
N LEU A 124 -46.27 6.77 1.56
CA LEU A 124 -45.36 5.63 1.53
C LEU A 124 -45.91 4.47 2.35
N PRO A 125 -45.73 3.19 1.98
CA PRO A 125 -46.11 2.05 2.82
C PRO A 125 -45.55 2.14 4.26
N ASP A 126 -46.19 1.43 5.19
CA ASP A 126 -45.81 1.46 6.61
C ASP A 126 -44.44 0.81 6.84
N ILE A 127 -43.57 1.54 7.55
CA ILE A 127 -42.16 1.18 7.76
C ILE A 127 -41.91 0.09 8.81
N ASP A 128 -42.91 -0.20 9.64
CA ASP A 128 -42.88 -1.23 10.70
C ASP A 128 -43.59 -2.53 10.28
N SER A 129 -44.02 -2.65 9.01
CA SER A 129 -44.70 -3.85 8.54
C SER A 129 -43.72 -5.03 8.41
N HIS A 130 -44.13 -6.23 8.87
CA HIS A 130 -43.35 -7.47 8.81
C HIS A 130 -42.98 -7.94 7.39
N TYR A 131 -43.45 -7.23 6.35
CA TYR A 131 -43.21 -7.56 4.95
C TYR A 131 -41.95 -6.85 4.43
N ALA A 132 -40.87 -7.62 4.23
CA ALA A 132 -39.61 -7.12 3.67
C ALA A 132 -39.78 -6.35 2.34
N VAL A 133 -40.82 -6.71 1.57
CA VAL A 133 -41.16 -6.10 0.28
C VAL A 133 -41.59 -4.63 0.40
N HIS A 134 -42.35 -4.27 1.44
CA HIS A 134 -42.81 -2.90 1.67
C HIS A 134 -41.66 -2.02 2.15
N PHE A 135 -40.82 -2.55 3.02
CA PHE A 135 -39.64 -1.87 3.53
C PHE A 135 -38.67 -1.50 2.40
N GLU A 136 -38.41 -2.41 1.46
CA GLU A 136 -37.56 -2.13 0.28
C GLU A 136 -38.11 -0.99 -0.59
N THR A 137 -39.42 -0.96 -0.85
CA THR A 137 -40.04 0.11 -1.65
C THR A 137 -39.89 1.47 -0.97
N VAL A 138 -40.11 1.55 0.35
CA VAL A 138 -39.92 2.77 1.12
C VAL A 138 -38.44 3.17 1.17
N ARG A 139 -37.54 2.22 1.37
CA ARG A 139 -36.07 2.41 1.40
C ARG A 139 -35.55 3.02 0.10
N LYS A 140 -36.07 2.58 -1.06
CA LYS A 140 -35.72 3.17 -2.35
C LYS A 140 -36.17 4.62 -2.48
N LEU A 141 -37.40 4.94 -2.08
CA LEU A 141 -37.93 6.30 -2.28
C LEU A 141 -37.40 7.33 -1.28
N ILE A 142 -37.06 6.93 -0.05
CA ILE A 142 -36.62 7.85 1.01
C ILE A 142 -35.44 8.74 0.56
N ARG A 143 -34.52 8.20 -0.24
CA ARG A 143 -33.34 8.93 -0.73
C ARG A 143 -33.68 10.16 -1.58
N PHE A 144 -34.84 10.14 -2.23
CA PHE A 144 -35.31 11.21 -3.12
C PHE A 144 -36.22 12.21 -2.40
N ILE A 145 -36.66 11.92 -1.17
CA ILE A 145 -37.53 12.80 -0.40
C ILE A 145 -36.72 13.98 0.14
N LEU A 146 -37.07 15.18 -0.34
CA LEU A 146 -36.44 16.40 0.14
C LEU A 146 -37.06 16.86 1.46
N PHE A 147 -38.39 16.78 1.58
CA PHE A 147 -39.15 17.19 2.77
C PHE A 147 -39.91 16.01 3.38
N PRO A 148 -39.27 15.22 4.24
CA PRO A 148 -39.92 14.13 4.94
C PRO A 148 -40.86 14.64 6.03
N VAL A 149 -42.06 14.07 6.12
CA VAL A 149 -43.01 14.30 7.20
C VAL A 149 -43.02 13.04 8.07
N TRP A 150 -42.36 13.12 9.22
CA TRP A 150 -42.26 12.01 10.16
C TRP A 150 -43.48 11.99 11.08
N ILE A 151 -44.28 10.92 11.01
CA ILE A 151 -45.56 10.81 11.69
C ILE A 151 -45.46 9.70 12.74
N GLN A 152 -45.78 10.07 13.97
CA GLN A 152 -46.10 9.14 15.03
C GLN A 152 -47.51 9.39 15.57
N SER A 153 -48.03 8.42 16.31
CA SER A 153 -49.26 8.52 17.09
C SER A 153 -48.95 8.54 18.58
N LEU A 154 -49.86 9.11 19.36
CA LEU A 154 -49.74 9.21 20.82
C LEU A 154 -49.57 7.87 21.53
N GLU A 155 -50.00 6.76 20.94
CA GLU A 155 -49.86 5.45 21.58
C GLU A 155 -48.47 4.84 21.37
N LYS A 156 -47.74 5.30 20.34
CA LYS A 156 -46.48 4.69 19.84
C LYS A 156 -45.27 5.64 19.85
N TYR A 157 -45.44 6.89 20.29
CA TYR A 157 -44.37 7.90 20.25
C TYR A 157 -43.16 7.59 21.16
N ALA A 158 -43.38 6.78 22.20
CA ALA A 158 -42.34 6.35 23.13
C ALA A 158 -41.64 5.04 22.71
N ASP A 159 -42.06 4.43 21.59
CA ASP A 159 -41.51 3.17 21.10
C ASP A 159 -40.07 3.34 20.58
N ARG A 160 -39.23 2.34 20.84
CA ARG A 160 -37.81 2.37 20.42
C ARG A 160 -37.63 2.15 18.92
N GLN A 161 -38.41 1.25 18.32
CA GLN A 161 -38.26 0.83 16.92
C GLN A 161 -38.46 2.00 15.93
N PRO A 162 -39.48 2.87 16.05
CA PRO A 162 -39.61 4.05 15.21
C PRO A 162 -38.44 5.03 15.36
N MET A 163 -37.91 5.21 16.59
CA MET A 163 -36.79 6.11 16.84
C MET A 163 -35.48 5.60 16.20
N GLU A 164 -35.21 4.29 16.26
CA GLU A 164 -34.05 3.69 15.58
C GLU A 164 -34.13 3.88 14.06
N LEU A 165 -35.32 3.73 13.50
CA LEU A 165 -35.54 3.94 12.07
C LEU A 165 -35.38 5.41 11.69
N LEU A 166 -35.92 6.35 12.48
CA LEU A 166 -35.70 7.79 12.26
C LEU A 166 -34.20 8.10 12.20
N ARG A 167 -33.40 7.49 13.09
CA ARG A 167 -31.95 7.63 13.12
C ARG A 167 -31.26 7.20 11.82
N LYS A 168 -31.77 6.16 11.15
CA LYS A 168 -31.29 5.71 9.85
C LYS A 168 -31.69 6.68 8.73
N VAL A 169 -32.96 7.08 8.71
CA VAL A 169 -33.51 7.98 7.67
C VAL A 169 -32.81 9.34 7.67
N VAL A 170 -32.47 9.87 8.85
CA VAL A 170 -31.75 11.15 9.03
C VAL A 170 -30.28 11.09 8.58
N GLN A 171 -29.70 9.91 8.33
CA GLN A 171 -28.35 9.84 7.74
C GLN A 171 -28.34 10.29 6.27
N GLY A 172 -29.46 10.17 5.55
CA GLY A 172 -29.60 10.60 4.16
C GLY A 172 -30.20 12.00 3.96
N ASN A 173 -30.71 12.63 5.04
CA ASN A 173 -31.32 13.96 4.95
C ASN A 173 -31.18 14.74 6.25
N ALA A 174 -30.98 16.05 6.14
CA ALA A 174 -30.79 16.94 7.28
C ALA A 174 -32.02 16.96 8.20
N PRO A 175 -31.87 16.81 9.53
CA PRO A 175 -32.97 16.91 10.50
C PRO A 175 -33.85 18.15 10.33
N GLU A 176 -33.26 19.25 9.85
CA GLU A 176 -33.90 20.55 9.60
C GLU A 176 -34.92 20.51 8.46
N ASN A 177 -34.80 19.54 7.55
CA ASN A 177 -35.77 19.35 6.46
C ASN A 177 -37.01 18.55 6.90
N PHE A 178 -36.99 17.93 8.09
CA PHE A 178 -38.09 17.10 8.58
C PHE A 178 -39.19 17.95 9.21
N LEU A 179 -40.43 17.53 8.97
CA LEU A 179 -41.57 17.96 9.76
C LEU A 179 -41.98 16.83 10.69
N TYR A 180 -41.86 17.03 11.99
CA TYR A 180 -42.23 16.03 12.99
C TYR A 180 -43.68 16.23 13.43
N CYS A 181 -44.52 15.23 13.22
CA CYS A 181 -45.93 15.25 13.54
C CYS A 181 -46.28 14.15 14.54
N LEU A 182 -47.03 14.53 15.57
CA LEU A 182 -47.65 13.62 16.51
C LEU A 182 -49.16 13.67 16.31
N ASN A 183 -49.70 12.61 15.72
CA ASN A 183 -51.08 12.48 15.28
C ASN A 183 -51.98 11.87 16.36
N LYS A 184 -53.29 11.95 16.13
CA LYS A 184 -54.37 11.53 17.03
C LYS A 184 -54.52 12.40 18.29
N ALA A 185 -54.17 13.69 18.19
CA ALA A 185 -54.32 14.65 19.29
C ALA A 185 -55.75 14.73 19.86
N ASP A 186 -56.77 14.37 19.07
CA ASP A 186 -58.18 14.23 19.51
C ASP A 186 -58.40 13.22 20.64
N GLN A 187 -57.45 12.31 20.87
CA GLN A 187 -57.49 11.42 22.02
C GLN A 187 -57.13 12.12 23.34
N LEU A 188 -56.33 13.19 23.30
CA LEU A 188 -55.90 13.94 24.50
C LEU A 188 -56.98 14.87 25.06
N GLU A 189 -57.91 15.31 24.21
CA GLU A 189 -59.11 16.02 24.66
C GLU A 189 -59.92 15.19 25.68
N ARG A 190 -59.82 13.86 25.63
CA ARG A 190 -60.52 12.96 26.56
C ARG A 190 -59.76 12.70 27.87
N SER A 191 -58.47 13.02 27.95
CA SER A 191 -57.57 12.49 28.99
C SER A 191 -56.72 13.52 29.75
N GLY A 192 -56.67 14.81 29.35
CA GLY A 192 -55.89 15.78 30.14
C GLY A 192 -55.89 17.26 29.70
N GLY A 193 -56.54 17.63 28.59
CA GLY A 193 -56.63 19.03 28.16
C GLY A 193 -55.31 19.62 27.63
N GLU A 194 -55.18 20.95 27.62
CA GLU A 194 -54.04 21.66 27.01
C GLU A 194 -52.69 21.39 27.67
N GLU A 195 -52.66 21.16 28.98
CA GLU A 195 -51.42 20.96 29.74
C GLU A 195 -50.77 19.60 29.41
N ALA A 196 -51.59 18.55 29.30
CA ALA A 196 -51.13 17.23 28.84
C ALA A 196 -50.62 17.26 27.39
N MET A 197 -51.23 18.07 26.53
CA MET A 197 -50.75 18.26 25.15
C MET A 197 -49.36 18.92 25.13
N LYS A 198 -49.14 19.93 25.96
CA LYS A 198 -47.84 20.59 26.07
C LYS A 198 -46.77 19.63 26.57
N GLU A 199 -47.06 18.87 27.62
CA GLU A 199 -46.12 17.89 28.20
C GLU A 199 -45.70 16.83 27.18
N ILE A 200 -46.66 16.22 26.48
CA ILE A 200 -46.36 15.17 25.48
C ILE A 200 -45.58 15.74 24.29
N LYS A 201 -45.89 16.96 23.86
CA LYS A 201 -45.16 17.64 22.78
C LYS A 201 -43.71 17.91 23.16
N GLU A 202 -43.47 18.36 24.39
CA GLU A 202 -42.12 18.59 24.93
C GLU A 202 -41.37 17.27 25.10
N ASP A 203 -41.97 16.24 25.68
CA ASP A 203 -41.36 14.91 25.85
C ASP A 203 -40.97 14.30 24.49
N TYR A 204 -41.87 14.32 23.49
CA TYR A 204 -41.56 13.78 22.18
C TYR A 204 -40.45 14.56 21.47
N SER A 205 -40.46 15.89 21.57
CA SER A 205 -39.41 16.74 21.03
C SER A 205 -38.05 16.44 21.68
N SER A 206 -38.01 16.31 23.01
CA SER A 206 -36.80 15.92 23.75
C SER A 206 -36.29 14.53 23.36
N ARG A 207 -37.17 13.54 23.14
CA ARG A 207 -36.78 12.20 22.68
C ARG A 207 -36.14 12.23 21.30
N ILE A 208 -36.70 12.99 20.36
CA ILE A 208 -36.11 13.16 19.03
C ILE A 208 -34.74 13.83 19.15
N ALA A 209 -34.63 14.90 19.94
CA ALA A 209 -33.37 15.61 20.16
C ALA A 209 -32.29 14.68 20.70
N GLN A 210 -32.62 13.85 21.69
CA GLN A 210 -31.71 12.88 22.27
C GLN A 210 -31.31 11.79 21.28
N SER A 211 -32.28 11.22 20.56
CA SER A 211 -32.04 10.14 19.59
C SER A 211 -31.15 10.58 18.43
N LEU A 212 -31.35 11.81 17.94
CA LEU A 212 -30.61 12.40 16.84
C LEU A 212 -29.38 13.21 17.29
N SER A 213 -29.13 13.32 18.60
CA SER A 213 -28.05 14.12 19.19
C SER A 213 -28.06 15.59 18.73
N LEU A 214 -29.25 16.18 18.65
CA LEU A 214 -29.43 17.58 18.25
C LEU A 214 -29.09 18.51 19.41
N SER A 215 -28.47 19.65 19.11
CA SER A 215 -28.15 20.68 20.12
C SER A 215 -29.39 21.37 20.68
N GLN A 216 -30.49 21.37 19.92
CA GLN A 216 -31.77 21.94 20.32
C GLN A 216 -32.92 20.99 19.96
N PRO A 217 -33.98 20.95 20.80
CA PRO A 217 -35.15 20.14 20.52
C PRO A 217 -35.90 20.63 19.27
N PRO A 218 -36.22 19.74 18.31
CA PRO A 218 -36.86 20.12 17.06
C PRO A 218 -38.34 20.44 17.30
N GLN A 219 -38.90 21.26 16.42
CA GLN A 219 -40.31 21.59 16.52
C GLN A 219 -41.19 20.38 16.16
N VAL A 220 -42.11 20.03 17.05
CA VAL A 220 -43.13 19.00 16.85
C VAL A 220 -44.50 19.66 16.62
N CYS A 221 -45.29 19.12 15.70
CA CYS A 221 -46.67 19.52 15.44
C CYS A 221 -47.64 18.46 16.00
N LEU A 222 -48.52 18.87 16.92
CA LEU A 222 -49.63 18.03 17.39
C LEU A 222 -50.80 18.16 16.42
N ILE A 223 -51.23 17.06 15.80
CA ILE A 223 -52.26 17.07 14.77
C ILE A 223 -53.35 16.04 15.04
N SER A 224 -54.53 16.27 14.46
CA SER A 224 -55.55 15.25 14.32
C SER A 224 -55.99 15.20 12.86
N ALA A 225 -55.70 14.10 12.18
CA ALA A 225 -56.19 13.88 10.81
C ALA A 225 -57.73 13.78 10.74
N LEU A 226 -58.40 13.45 11.84
CA LEU A 226 -59.86 13.38 11.94
C LEU A 226 -60.52 14.75 12.16
N GLN A 227 -59.77 15.72 12.72
CA GLN A 227 -60.22 17.08 13.00
C GLN A 227 -59.26 18.10 12.37
N PRO A 228 -59.29 18.29 11.03
CA PRO A 228 -58.33 19.12 10.30
C PRO A 228 -58.31 20.61 10.71
N ASP A 229 -59.40 21.11 11.30
CA ASP A 229 -59.53 22.51 11.70
C ASP A 229 -58.98 22.80 13.11
N LYS A 230 -58.51 21.78 13.85
CA LYS A 230 -57.99 21.90 15.21
C LYS A 230 -56.47 21.65 15.29
N TYR A 231 -55.89 21.99 16.45
CA TYR A 231 -54.47 21.77 16.80
C TYR A 231 -53.51 22.43 15.80
N ASP A 232 -52.32 21.83 15.57
CA ASP A 232 -51.32 22.32 14.62
C ASP A 232 -51.61 21.89 13.16
N PHE A 233 -52.74 21.20 12.87
CA PHE A 233 -53.01 20.72 11.51
C PHE A 233 -53.10 21.85 10.47
N PRO A 234 -53.82 22.97 10.72
CA PRO A 234 -53.85 24.09 9.77
C PRO A 234 -52.45 24.64 9.46
N ARG A 235 -51.55 24.65 10.46
CA ARG A 235 -50.16 25.05 10.30
C ARG A 235 -49.38 24.05 9.46
N VAL A 236 -49.54 22.75 9.70
CA VAL A 236 -48.92 21.68 8.89
C VAL A 236 -49.40 21.79 7.43
N LYS A 237 -50.70 21.96 7.21
CA LYS A 237 -51.28 22.15 5.88
C LYS A 237 -50.71 23.40 5.20
N ALA A 238 -50.56 24.52 5.91
CA ALA A 238 -49.94 25.72 5.36
C ALA A 238 -48.46 25.55 5.00
N ILE A 239 -47.67 24.89 5.86
CA ILE A 239 -46.25 24.60 5.62
C ILE A 239 -46.10 23.70 4.40
N LEU A 240 -46.91 22.66 4.31
CA LEU A 240 -46.85 21.73 3.20
C LEU A 240 -47.36 22.40 1.92
N ASN A 241 -48.50 23.10 1.95
CA ASN A 241 -49.11 23.72 0.76
C ASN A 241 -48.40 24.96 0.22
N ARG A 242 -47.47 25.54 0.96
CA ARG A 242 -46.64 26.63 0.46
C ARG A 242 -45.71 26.12 -0.63
N GLN A 243 -45.84 26.66 -1.84
CA GLN A 243 -44.81 26.51 -2.86
C GLN A 243 -43.51 27.13 -2.35
N ARG A 244 -42.48 26.29 -2.13
CA ARG A 244 -41.16 26.75 -1.74
C ARG A 244 -40.47 27.44 -2.91
N GLU A 245 -39.80 28.55 -2.62
CA GLU A 245 -38.97 29.23 -3.60
C GLU A 245 -37.79 28.33 -4.00
N GLU A 246 -37.24 28.56 -5.19
CA GLU A 246 -36.09 27.80 -5.67
C GLU A 246 -34.91 27.88 -4.69
N LYS A 247 -34.70 29.04 -4.06
CA LYS A 247 -33.66 29.26 -3.06
C LYS A 247 -33.82 28.34 -1.83
N ASP A 248 -35.05 28.15 -1.35
CA ASP A 248 -35.32 27.28 -0.19
C ASP A 248 -35.08 25.81 -0.56
N VAL A 249 -35.51 25.40 -1.76
CA VAL A 249 -35.28 24.05 -2.28
C VAL A 249 -33.79 23.76 -2.43
N GLN A 250 -33.00 24.71 -2.95
CA GLN A 250 -31.55 24.54 -3.06
C GLN A 250 -30.88 24.51 -1.68
N THR A 251 -31.28 25.38 -0.75
CA THR A 251 -30.78 25.34 0.64
C THR A 251 -31.01 23.98 1.29
N SER A 252 -32.24 23.44 1.19
CA SER A 252 -32.57 22.12 1.71
C SER A 252 -31.80 20.99 1.03
N ARG A 253 -31.52 21.10 -0.27
CA ARG A 253 -30.67 20.15 -1.01
C ARG A 253 -29.24 20.19 -0.46
N THR A 254 -28.67 21.38 -0.26
CA THR A 254 -27.34 21.58 0.33
C THR A 254 -27.23 21.00 1.73
N LEU A 255 -28.21 21.28 2.60
CA LEU A 255 -28.24 20.74 3.97
C LEU A 255 -28.23 19.21 3.97
N ALA A 256 -29.05 18.59 3.13
CA ALA A 256 -29.13 17.14 3.04
C ALA A 256 -27.83 16.51 2.52
N LEU A 257 -27.22 17.12 1.49
CA LEU A 257 -25.91 16.68 0.98
C LEU A 257 -24.84 16.73 2.06
N ARG A 258 -24.83 17.81 2.84
CA ARG A 258 -23.91 17.98 3.96
C ARG A 258 -24.13 16.93 5.04
N GLN A 259 -25.38 16.68 5.42
CA GLN A 259 -25.72 15.65 6.40
C GLN A 259 -25.29 14.26 5.94
N TYR A 260 -25.51 13.96 4.66
CA TYR A 260 -25.16 12.67 4.07
C TYR A 260 -23.64 12.48 3.95
N GLY A 261 -22.92 13.44 3.36
CA GLY A 261 -21.46 13.41 3.29
C GLY A 261 -20.82 13.36 4.68
N GLY A 262 -21.39 14.09 5.65
CA GLY A 262 -20.93 14.06 7.04
C GLY A 262 -21.16 12.72 7.72
N SER A 263 -22.26 12.03 7.41
CA SER A 263 -22.54 10.68 7.93
C SER A 263 -21.55 9.65 7.37
N LEU A 264 -21.23 9.73 6.07
CA LEU A 264 -20.21 8.89 5.42
C LEU A 264 -18.81 9.10 6.01
N LEU A 265 -18.39 10.36 6.15
CA LEU A 265 -17.10 10.70 6.77
C LEU A 265 -17.07 10.31 8.26
N GLY A 266 -18.20 10.41 8.95
CA GLY A 266 -18.38 9.92 10.32
C GLY A 266 -18.21 8.41 10.43
N TRP A 267 -18.74 7.62 9.49
CA TRP A 267 -18.47 6.19 9.42
C TRP A 267 -16.98 5.88 9.24
N ALA A 268 -16.30 6.61 8.35
CA ALA A 268 -14.87 6.42 8.12
C ALA A 268 -14.03 6.80 9.35
N LYS A 269 -14.42 7.86 10.07
CA LYS A 269 -13.79 8.27 11.33
C LYS A 269 -13.89 7.17 12.40
N ASN A 270 -15.03 6.47 12.47
CA ASN A 270 -15.25 5.36 13.41
C ASN A 270 -14.46 4.09 13.07
N GLN A 271 -13.67 4.08 11.99
CA GLN A 271 -12.75 2.98 11.68
C GLN A 271 -11.41 3.08 12.41
N ASP A 272 -11.21 4.14 13.19
CA ASP A 272 -10.03 4.41 14.03
C ASP A 272 -8.71 4.26 13.26
N LEU A 273 -8.64 4.86 12.07
CA LEU A 273 -7.46 4.83 11.20
C LEU A 273 -6.18 5.26 11.95
N ARG A 274 -6.27 6.29 12.82
CA ARG A 274 -5.16 6.74 13.67
C ARG A 274 -4.61 5.64 14.57
N ASP A 275 -5.49 4.90 15.25
CA ASP A 275 -5.09 3.84 16.16
C ASP A 275 -4.55 2.63 15.39
N ARG A 276 -5.01 2.41 14.16
CA ARG A 276 -4.44 1.40 13.25
C ARG A 276 -3.03 1.79 12.82
N VAL A 277 -2.78 3.05 12.45
CA VAL A 277 -1.43 3.57 12.13
C VAL A 277 -0.48 3.39 13.32
N GLN A 278 -0.89 3.80 14.53
CA GLN A 278 -0.06 3.63 15.72
C GLN A 278 0.25 2.17 16.04
N ARG A 279 -0.73 1.26 15.83
CA ARG A 279 -0.48 -0.18 15.97
C ARG A 279 0.52 -0.68 14.94
N ALA A 280 0.40 -0.26 13.68
CA ALA A 280 1.35 -0.62 12.63
C ALA A 280 2.77 -0.10 12.91
N GLU A 281 2.91 1.10 13.46
CA GLU A 281 4.20 1.64 13.92
C GLU A 281 4.83 0.78 15.01
N ARG A 282 4.04 0.35 16.01
CA ARG A 282 4.54 -0.55 17.07
C ARG A 282 4.96 -1.91 16.52
N MET A 283 4.17 -2.46 15.59
CA MET A 283 4.48 -3.73 14.91
C MET A 283 5.81 -3.65 14.15
N GLU A 284 5.98 -2.57 13.38
CA GLU A 284 7.21 -2.30 12.62
C GLU A 284 8.42 -2.12 13.54
N GLU A 285 8.30 -1.31 14.59
CA GLU A 285 9.39 -1.10 15.55
C GLU A 285 9.81 -2.42 16.20
N GLN A 286 8.85 -3.26 16.60
CA GLN A 286 9.15 -4.58 17.15
C GLN A 286 9.83 -5.49 16.12
N LEU A 287 9.35 -5.51 14.88
CA LEU A 287 9.95 -6.31 13.81
C LEU A 287 11.39 -5.86 13.52
N ILE A 288 11.62 -4.55 13.33
CA ILE A 288 12.95 -3.98 13.09
C ILE A 288 13.89 -4.34 14.25
N ASN A 289 13.43 -4.20 15.49
CA ASN A 289 14.24 -4.56 16.65
C ASN A 289 14.62 -6.05 16.65
N LEU A 290 13.70 -6.95 16.29
CA LEU A 290 14.00 -8.38 16.21
C LEU A 290 14.97 -8.70 15.06
N LEU A 291 14.75 -8.12 13.88
CA LEU A 291 15.61 -8.27 12.72
C LEU A 291 17.02 -7.76 13.01
N ARG A 292 17.16 -6.61 13.66
CA ARG A 292 18.47 -6.06 14.04
C ARG A 292 19.29 -7.05 14.88
N HIS A 293 18.68 -7.64 15.90
CA HIS A 293 19.39 -8.51 16.83
C HIS A 293 19.62 -9.93 16.27
N ARG A 294 18.65 -10.48 15.55
CA ARG A 294 18.68 -11.90 15.13
C ARG A 294 19.16 -12.11 13.70
N ILE A 295 19.20 -11.06 12.88
CA ILE A 295 19.49 -11.15 11.45
C ILE A 295 20.62 -10.19 11.06
N GLU A 296 20.43 -8.89 11.24
CA GLU A 296 21.41 -7.88 10.78
C GLU A 296 22.76 -8.05 11.48
N ARG A 297 22.76 -8.28 12.79
CA ARG A 297 23.98 -8.46 13.58
C ARG A 297 24.78 -9.71 13.18
N PRO A 298 24.20 -10.92 13.09
CA PRO A 298 24.92 -12.07 12.54
C PRO A 298 25.46 -11.86 11.12
N ILE A 299 24.69 -11.16 10.27
CA ILE A 299 25.13 -10.83 8.92
C ILE A 299 26.36 -9.91 8.95
N SER A 300 26.32 -8.83 9.73
CA SER A 300 27.39 -7.83 9.76
C SER A 300 28.63 -8.26 10.55
N GLU A 301 28.46 -9.00 11.65
CA GLU A 301 29.57 -9.38 12.54
C GLU A 301 30.19 -10.73 12.18
N VAL A 302 29.46 -11.64 11.51
CA VAL A 302 29.94 -13.01 11.22
C VAL A 302 30.05 -13.28 9.72
N MET A 303 28.97 -13.10 8.98
CA MET A 303 28.91 -13.49 7.57
C MET A 303 29.74 -12.57 6.67
N LEU A 304 29.55 -11.25 6.77
CA LEU A 304 30.28 -10.31 5.91
C LEU A 304 31.80 -10.34 6.18
N PRO A 305 32.30 -10.38 7.42
CA PRO A 305 33.73 -10.51 7.68
C PRO A 305 34.33 -11.81 7.16
N SER A 306 33.60 -12.94 7.26
CA SER A 306 34.09 -14.23 6.76
C SER A 306 34.21 -14.27 5.23
N VAL A 307 33.26 -13.65 4.51
CA VAL A 307 33.36 -13.49 3.05
C VAL A 307 34.55 -12.60 2.66
N ARG A 308 34.78 -11.50 3.40
CA ARG A 308 35.88 -10.56 3.13
C ARG A 308 37.27 -11.16 3.32
N GLN A 309 37.42 -12.05 4.30
CA GLN A 309 38.70 -12.61 4.72
C GLN A 309 38.97 -14.01 4.15
N ASP A 310 38.15 -14.48 3.19
CA ASP A 310 38.31 -15.82 2.65
C ASP A 310 39.57 -15.97 1.79
N ALA A 311 40.48 -16.87 2.21
CA ALA A 311 41.74 -17.13 1.54
C ALA A 311 41.57 -17.64 0.10
N ARG A 312 40.42 -18.26 -0.26
CA ARG A 312 40.14 -18.72 -1.62
C ARG A 312 40.04 -17.56 -2.60
N VAL A 313 39.50 -16.41 -2.17
CA VAL A 313 39.40 -15.21 -3.00
C VAL A 313 40.78 -14.61 -3.27
N GLU A 314 41.62 -14.50 -2.24
CA GLU A 314 43.02 -14.07 -2.39
C GLU A 314 43.78 -14.99 -3.36
N ASN A 315 43.63 -16.30 -3.17
CA ASN A 315 44.28 -17.31 -4.00
C ASN A 315 43.82 -17.27 -5.47
N TYR A 316 42.54 -17.04 -5.72
CA TYR A 316 41.98 -16.90 -7.05
C TYR A 316 42.51 -15.64 -7.76
N LEU A 317 42.42 -14.47 -7.09
CA LEU A 317 42.92 -13.21 -7.61
C LEU A 317 44.43 -13.30 -7.89
N PHE A 318 45.20 -13.90 -6.99
CA PHE A 318 46.62 -14.16 -7.21
C PHE A 318 46.88 -15.05 -8.42
N GLY A 319 46.19 -16.18 -8.55
CA GLY A 319 46.36 -17.11 -9.66
C GLY A 319 46.11 -16.45 -11.02
N GLU A 320 44.99 -15.74 -11.15
CA GLU A 320 44.59 -15.08 -12.39
C GLU A 320 45.47 -13.88 -12.74
N THR A 321 45.89 -13.08 -11.74
CA THR A 321 46.78 -11.94 -11.97
C THR A 321 48.20 -12.38 -12.31
N PHE A 322 48.71 -13.40 -11.63
CA PHE A 322 50.01 -13.99 -11.95
C PHE A 322 50.00 -14.60 -13.36
N ARG A 323 48.96 -15.35 -13.72
CA ARG A 323 48.78 -15.92 -15.06
C ARG A 323 48.74 -14.84 -16.15
N ALA A 324 47.99 -13.75 -15.94
CA ALA A 324 47.93 -12.64 -16.89
C ALA A 324 49.28 -11.92 -17.04
N ARG A 325 50.06 -11.81 -15.95
CA ARG A 325 51.39 -11.18 -15.97
C ARG A 325 52.45 -12.07 -16.59
N ILE A 326 52.44 -13.38 -16.30
CA ILE A 326 53.43 -14.32 -16.84
C ILE A 326 53.24 -14.58 -18.33
N GLN A 327 52.01 -14.51 -18.86
CA GLN A 327 51.75 -14.56 -20.31
C GLN A 327 52.50 -13.48 -21.09
N ARG A 328 52.87 -12.37 -20.46
CA ARG A 328 53.68 -11.31 -21.07
C ARG A 328 55.16 -11.73 -21.22
N TRP A 329 55.61 -12.78 -20.54
CA TRP A 329 57.00 -13.27 -20.48
C TRP A 329 57.12 -14.71 -21.03
N PRO A 330 57.35 -14.90 -22.35
CA PRO A 330 57.31 -16.22 -22.98
C PRO A 330 58.36 -17.21 -22.43
N ILE A 331 59.59 -16.77 -22.15
CA ILE A 331 60.64 -17.64 -21.59
C ILE A 331 60.38 -17.96 -20.11
N VAL A 332 59.90 -16.99 -19.34
CA VAL A 332 59.58 -17.17 -17.90
C VAL A 332 58.41 -18.15 -17.71
N ARG A 333 57.51 -18.27 -18.69
CA ARG A 333 56.44 -19.29 -18.71
C ARG A 333 56.99 -20.72 -18.77
N LEU A 334 58.11 -20.95 -19.45
CA LEU A 334 58.78 -22.26 -19.45
C LEU A 334 59.31 -22.60 -18.06
N VAL A 335 59.90 -21.61 -17.37
CA VAL A 335 60.34 -21.74 -15.98
C VAL A 335 59.18 -22.08 -15.05
N ASP A 336 58.00 -21.46 -15.23
CA ASP A 336 56.79 -21.79 -14.46
C ASP A 336 56.35 -23.24 -14.64
N THR A 337 56.44 -23.77 -15.86
CA THR A 337 56.08 -25.17 -16.16
C THR A 337 56.97 -26.16 -15.40
N ILE A 338 58.25 -25.80 -15.21
CA ILE A 338 59.24 -26.60 -14.49
C ILE A 338 59.11 -26.39 -12.96
N ALA A 339 58.88 -25.17 -12.50
CA ALA A 339 58.86 -24.80 -11.08
C ALA A 339 57.51 -25.05 -10.38
N ALA A 340 56.40 -25.01 -11.10
CA ALA A 340 55.05 -25.13 -10.53
C ALA A 340 54.78 -26.44 -9.77
N PRO A 341 55.21 -27.64 -10.22
CA PRO A 341 55.00 -28.89 -9.48
C PRO A 341 55.69 -28.87 -8.11
N ALA A 342 56.94 -28.42 -8.05
CA ALA A 342 57.71 -28.31 -6.81
C ALA A 342 57.04 -27.32 -5.84
N MET A 343 56.55 -26.19 -6.35
CA MET A 343 55.89 -25.17 -5.53
C MET A 343 54.51 -25.61 -5.01
N ARG A 344 53.78 -26.47 -5.73
CA ARG A 344 52.53 -27.09 -5.23
C ARG A 344 52.81 -28.08 -4.11
N MET A 345 53.86 -28.90 -4.23
CA MET A 345 54.28 -29.84 -3.18
C MET A 345 54.66 -29.11 -1.89
N LEU A 346 55.32 -27.95 -2.00
CA LEU A 346 55.71 -27.11 -0.86
C LEU A 346 54.54 -26.29 -0.27
N ARG A 347 53.31 -26.43 -0.80
CA ARG A 347 52.13 -25.60 -0.46
C ARG A 347 52.35 -24.09 -0.64
N LEU A 348 53.40 -23.72 -1.36
CA LEU A 348 53.72 -22.32 -1.66
C LEU A 348 52.85 -21.79 -2.80
N THR A 349 52.17 -22.66 -3.55
CA THR A 349 51.19 -22.26 -4.56
C THR A 349 49.80 -22.79 -4.19
N PRO A 350 48.80 -21.92 -4.05
CA PRO A 350 47.44 -22.36 -3.82
C PRO A 350 46.91 -23.13 -5.03
N ALA A 351 46.08 -24.13 -4.79
CA ALA A 351 45.43 -24.95 -5.82
C ALA A 351 44.32 -24.17 -6.56
N GLY A 352 44.60 -22.97 -7.06
CA GLY A 352 43.62 -22.03 -7.61
C GLY A 352 43.60 -21.99 -9.14
N GLY A 353 43.48 -23.14 -9.81
CA GLY A 353 43.65 -23.23 -11.27
C GLY A 353 42.38 -23.46 -12.09
N ALA A 354 41.29 -23.95 -11.50
CA ALA A 354 40.15 -24.52 -12.24
C ALA A 354 38.76 -24.08 -11.73
N VAL A 355 38.68 -23.23 -10.70
CA VAL A 355 37.40 -22.74 -10.15
C VAL A 355 37.10 -21.38 -10.80
N GLY A 356 35.99 -21.28 -11.52
CA GLY A 356 35.52 -20.01 -12.09
C GLY A 356 34.99 -19.05 -11.00
N VAL A 357 34.97 -17.74 -11.29
CA VAL A 357 34.51 -16.69 -10.36
C VAL A 357 33.15 -17.03 -9.75
N HIS A 358 32.21 -17.49 -10.57
CA HIS A 358 30.88 -17.88 -10.13
C HIS A 358 30.88 -19.00 -9.07
N ARG A 359 31.63 -20.09 -9.31
CA ARG A 359 31.72 -21.22 -8.39
C ARG A 359 32.43 -20.82 -7.09
N LEU A 360 33.46 -19.97 -7.19
CA LEU A 360 34.14 -19.41 -6.02
C LEU A 360 33.18 -18.57 -5.17
N GLY A 361 32.41 -17.66 -5.79
CA GLY A 361 31.43 -16.84 -5.08
C GLY A 361 30.36 -17.70 -4.40
N SER A 362 29.85 -18.72 -5.09
CA SER A 362 28.90 -19.66 -4.50
C SER A 362 29.49 -20.40 -3.30
N GLU A 363 30.70 -20.97 -3.40
CA GLU A 363 31.31 -21.72 -2.29
C GLU A 363 31.61 -20.81 -1.07
N VAL A 364 32.14 -19.60 -1.31
CA VAL A 364 32.48 -18.65 -0.24
C VAL A 364 31.22 -18.16 0.49
N VAL A 365 30.19 -17.78 -0.26
CA VAL A 365 28.94 -17.28 0.35
C VAL A 365 28.18 -18.41 1.03
N GLU A 366 28.08 -19.61 0.45
CA GLU A 366 27.40 -20.76 1.09
C GLU A 366 28.09 -21.16 2.40
N ASP A 367 29.42 -21.17 2.45
CA ASP A 367 30.15 -21.44 3.69
C ASP A 367 29.92 -20.36 4.75
N ALA A 368 29.86 -19.09 4.34
CA ALA A 368 29.55 -17.97 5.25
C ALA A 368 28.11 -18.05 5.80
N PHE A 369 27.14 -18.46 4.98
CA PHE A 369 25.77 -18.74 5.44
C PHE A 369 25.73 -19.93 6.42
N GLY A 370 26.55 -20.95 6.18
CA GLY A 370 26.68 -22.12 7.07
C GLY A 370 27.25 -21.79 8.46
N GLN A 371 27.95 -20.66 8.61
CA GLN A 371 28.46 -20.18 9.90
C GLN A 371 27.38 -19.52 10.77
N ILE A 372 26.25 -19.11 10.19
CA ILE A 372 25.14 -18.52 10.94
C ILE A 372 24.33 -19.63 11.62
N ASN A 373 24.34 -19.63 12.96
CA ASN A 373 23.60 -20.59 13.77
C ASN A 373 22.67 -19.85 14.77
N PRO A 374 21.34 -20.06 14.74
CA PRO A 374 20.59 -20.93 13.82
C PRO A 374 20.59 -20.41 12.37
N PRO A 375 20.31 -21.27 11.37
CA PRO A 375 20.24 -20.88 9.96
C PRO A 375 19.34 -19.66 9.75
N LEU A 376 19.73 -18.77 8.84
CA LEU A 376 19.06 -17.49 8.62
C LEU A 376 17.54 -17.60 8.44
N PHE A 377 17.08 -18.60 7.68
CA PHE A 377 15.65 -18.81 7.46
C PHE A 377 14.89 -19.15 8.75
N GLN A 378 15.51 -19.88 9.70
CA GLN A 378 14.89 -20.20 10.99
C GLN A 378 14.83 -18.97 11.89
N SER A 379 15.88 -18.15 11.89
CA SER A 379 15.88 -16.85 12.60
C SER A 379 14.79 -15.94 12.06
N LEU A 380 14.65 -15.87 10.73
CA LEU A 380 13.62 -15.08 10.06
C LEU A 380 12.23 -15.59 10.43
N GLN A 381 12.01 -16.91 10.32
CA GLN A 381 10.77 -17.56 10.71
C GLN A 381 10.40 -17.24 12.16
N ALA A 382 11.36 -17.32 13.08
CA ALA A 382 11.15 -17.04 14.50
C ALA A 382 10.81 -15.56 14.77
N CYS A 383 11.43 -14.62 14.07
CA CYS A 383 11.09 -13.19 14.18
C CYS A 383 9.65 -12.94 13.78
N PHE A 384 9.26 -13.40 12.58
CA PHE A 384 7.92 -13.18 12.04
C PHE A 384 6.84 -13.94 12.83
N ALA A 385 7.13 -15.15 13.30
CA ALA A 385 6.23 -15.90 14.18
C ALA A 385 6.01 -15.18 15.53
N HIS A 386 7.05 -14.56 16.08
CA HIS A 386 6.94 -13.78 17.32
C HIS A 386 6.10 -12.50 17.15
N CYS A 387 6.28 -11.77 16.04
CA CYS A 387 5.43 -10.63 15.70
C CYS A 387 3.97 -11.04 15.52
N ARG A 388 3.71 -12.14 14.80
CA ARG A 388 2.35 -12.70 14.63
C ARG A 388 1.70 -13.08 15.96
N GLY A 389 2.47 -13.66 16.89
CA GLY A 389 1.98 -14.01 18.22
C GLY A 389 1.65 -12.78 19.08
N SER A 390 2.38 -11.68 18.90
CA SER A 390 2.17 -10.42 19.63
C SER A 390 1.04 -9.58 19.01
N TYR A 391 0.83 -9.69 17.70
CA TYR A 391 -0.14 -8.88 16.94
C TYR A 391 -0.91 -9.76 15.94
N PRO A 392 -2.20 -10.04 16.19
CA PRO A 392 -3.02 -10.86 15.28
C PRO A 392 -3.10 -10.30 13.84
N GLN A 393 -3.13 -8.97 13.71
CA GLN A 393 -3.24 -8.24 12.43
C GLN A 393 -2.00 -8.35 11.55
N PHE A 394 -0.86 -8.77 12.13
CA PHE A 394 0.37 -8.97 11.38
C PHE A 394 0.19 -10.04 10.27
N ALA A 395 -0.72 -11.00 10.48
CA ALA A 395 -1.03 -12.02 9.49
C ALA A 395 -1.70 -11.46 8.23
N GLU A 396 -2.52 -10.40 8.37
CA GLU A 396 -3.22 -9.77 7.26
C GLU A 396 -2.24 -9.02 6.35
N VAL A 397 -1.32 -8.26 6.95
CA VAL A 397 -0.31 -7.46 6.23
C VAL A 397 0.66 -8.34 5.42
N PHE A 398 1.02 -9.50 5.96
CA PHE A 398 1.96 -10.44 5.34
C PHE A 398 1.26 -11.65 4.72
N SER A 399 -0.02 -11.52 4.36
CA SER A 399 -0.83 -12.60 3.77
C SER A 399 -0.27 -13.09 2.42
N GLU A 400 0.31 -12.22 1.60
CA GLU A 400 0.93 -12.58 0.32
C GLU A 400 2.26 -13.33 0.49
N ARG A 401 3.01 -13.01 1.55
CA ARG A 401 4.34 -13.56 1.83
C ARG A 401 4.47 -13.89 3.32
N PRO A 402 3.87 -15.00 3.77
CA PRO A 402 3.85 -15.38 5.18
C PRO A 402 5.23 -15.89 5.64
N LEU A 403 6.14 -14.98 5.97
CA LEU A 403 7.53 -15.29 6.36
C LEU A 403 7.68 -16.05 7.69
N TRP A 404 6.60 -16.35 8.41
CA TRP A 404 6.57 -17.31 9.51
C TRP A 404 6.42 -18.77 9.04
N GLU A 405 6.16 -19.00 7.75
CA GLU A 405 6.14 -20.32 7.15
C GLU A 405 7.53 -20.68 6.61
N GLU A 406 7.98 -21.90 6.92
CA GLU A 406 9.32 -22.36 6.59
C GLU A 406 9.66 -22.21 5.10
N ARG A 407 8.70 -22.47 4.21
CA ARG A 407 8.87 -22.35 2.75
C ARG A 407 9.24 -20.92 2.36
N GLU A 408 8.47 -19.93 2.80
CA GLU A 408 8.67 -18.53 2.43
C GLU A 408 9.91 -17.95 3.09
N SER A 409 10.20 -18.31 4.35
CA SER A 409 11.45 -17.89 5.00
C SER A 409 12.69 -18.44 4.26
N LYS A 410 12.63 -19.67 3.75
CA LYS A 410 13.70 -20.27 2.93
C LYS A 410 13.87 -19.54 1.60
N ILE A 411 12.77 -19.17 0.95
CA ILE A 411 12.82 -18.39 -0.30
C ILE A 411 13.47 -17.04 -0.05
N ALA A 412 13.04 -16.30 0.97
CA ALA A 412 13.60 -14.98 1.31
C ALA A 412 15.08 -15.04 1.70
N ALA A 413 15.51 -16.05 2.47
CA ALA A 413 16.93 -16.26 2.76
C ALA A 413 17.73 -16.65 1.49
N GLY A 414 17.11 -17.41 0.59
CA GLY A 414 17.67 -17.77 -0.70
C GLY A 414 17.81 -16.61 -1.68
N GLU A 415 16.94 -15.59 -1.59
CA GLU A 415 17.07 -14.32 -2.33
C GLU A 415 18.33 -13.57 -1.90
N LEU A 416 18.49 -13.30 -0.60
CA LEU A 416 19.70 -12.65 -0.07
C LEU A 416 20.96 -13.39 -0.50
N ARG A 417 20.95 -14.73 -0.40
CA ARG A 417 22.07 -15.56 -0.80
C ARG A 417 22.44 -15.39 -2.27
N ARG A 418 21.45 -15.41 -3.17
CA ARG A 418 21.68 -15.21 -4.61
C ARG A 418 22.24 -13.82 -4.89
N ASP A 419 21.66 -12.78 -4.29
CA ASP A 419 22.07 -11.39 -4.49
C ASP A 419 23.49 -11.15 -3.99
N LEU A 420 23.86 -11.74 -2.85
CA LEU A 420 25.22 -11.69 -2.32
C LEU A 420 26.23 -12.44 -3.20
N ILE A 421 25.87 -13.61 -3.76
CA ILE A 421 26.73 -14.32 -4.72
C ILE A 421 26.98 -13.46 -5.96
N GLN A 422 25.93 -12.85 -6.51
CA GLN A 422 26.02 -12.01 -7.69
C GLN A 422 26.87 -10.76 -7.43
N GLU A 423 26.66 -10.08 -6.30
CA GLU A 423 27.45 -8.90 -5.95
C GLU A 423 28.90 -9.28 -5.63
N HIS A 424 29.15 -10.39 -4.94
CA HIS A 424 30.50 -10.89 -4.70
C HIS A 424 31.24 -11.21 -6.01
N GLU A 425 30.56 -11.83 -6.99
CA GLU A 425 31.12 -12.11 -8.32
C GLU A 425 31.44 -10.82 -9.08
N SER A 426 30.50 -9.87 -9.13
CA SER A 426 30.68 -8.54 -9.71
C SER A 426 31.88 -7.82 -9.10
N LEU A 427 31.99 -7.87 -7.78
CA LEU A 427 33.09 -7.27 -7.03
C LEU A 427 34.43 -7.95 -7.38
N THR A 428 34.50 -9.27 -7.27
CA THR A 428 35.71 -10.04 -7.58
C THR A 428 36.20 -9.78 -9.02
N GLN A 429 35.27 -9.68 -9.98
CA GLN A 429 35.60 -9.39 -11.37
C GLN A 429 36.16 -7.96 -11.55
N LYS A 430 35.54 -6.94 -10.92
CA LYS A 430 36.06 -5.56 -10.93
C LYS A 430 37.46 -5.47 -10.33
N ALA A 431 37.72 -6.19 -9.24
CA ALA A 431 39.05 -6.28 -8.63
C ALA A 431 40.07 -6.88 -9.62
N LEU A 432 39.68 -7.95 -10.31
CA LEU A 432 40.51 -8.63 -11.28
C LEU A 432 40.87 -7.75 -12.47
N ASP A 433 39.90 -7.00 -13.00
CA ASP A 433 40.10 -6.10 -14.14
C ASP A 433 41.07 -4.96 -13.78
N ARG A 434 40.91 -4.35 -12.58
CA ARG A 434 41.85 -3.36 -12.05
C ARG A 434 43.28 -3.94 -11.94
N LEU A 435 43.41 -5.16 -11.45
CA LEU A 435 44.71 -5.83 -11.26
C LEU A 435 45.38 -6.24 -12.58
N LYS A 436 44.59 -6.58 -13.62
CA LYS A 436 45.06 -6.95 -14.96
C LYS A 436 45.44 -5.71 -15.81
N GLY A 437 44.77 -4.57 -15.61
CA GLY A 437 44.86 -3.34 -16.41
C GLY A 437 46.18 -2.55 -16.37
N GLY A 438 47.16 -2.89 -15.52
CA GLY A 438 48.38 -2.10 -15.30
C GLY A 438 49.53 -2.33 -16.31
N GLY A 439 49.28 -2.37 -17.62
CA GLY A 439 50.34 -2.55 -18.63
C GLY A 439 50.97 -1.24 -19.09
N ASN A 440 52.13 -0.83 -18.55
CA ASN A 440 52.87 0.33 -19.06
C ASN A 440 53.63 -0.03 -20.37
N PRO A 441 53.46 0.73 -21.48
CA PRO A 441 54.18 0.48 -22.75
C PRO A 441 55.71 0.49 -22.59
N LEU A 442 56.27 1.33 -21.72
CA LEU A 442 57.71 1.34 -21.42
C LEU A 442 58.18 0.02 -20.78
N GLY A 443 57.30 -0.62 -19.99
CA GLY A 443 57.56 -1.92 -19.39
C GLY A 443 57.60 -3.06 -20.41
N ALA A 444 56.95 -2.91 -21.58
CA ALA A 444 57.06 -3.89 -22.67
C ALA A 444 58.42 -3.84 -23.35
N ILE A 445 58.98 -2.64 -23.54
CA ILE A 445 60.32 -2.44 -24.12
C ILE A 445 61.39 -3.03 -23.21
N TYR A 446 61.36 -2.70 -21.91
CA TYR A 446 62.30 -3.25 -20.93
C TYR A 446 62.23 -4.78 -20.85
N ARG A 447 61.02 -5.34 -20.90
CA ARG A 447 60.81 -6.80 -20.90
C ARG A 447 61.44 -7.48 -22.11
N ASN A 448 61.21 -6.95 -23.31
CA ASN A 448 61.79 -7.51 -24.52
C ASN A 448 63.32 -7.37 -24.53
N LEU A 449 63.85 -6.23 -24.08
CA LEU A 449 65.29 -6.02 -23.95
C LEU A 449 65.91 -6.99 -22.94
N LEU A 450 65.25 -7.25 -21.81
CA LEU A 450 65.74 -8.23 -20.83
C LEU A 450 65.72 -9.65 -21.38
N VAL A 451 64.66 -10.05 -22.09
CA VAL A 451 64.54 -11.41 -22.65
C VAL A 451 65.51 -11.61 -23.83
N PHE A 452 65.42 -10.79 -24.88
CA PHE A 452 66.26 -10.94 -26.07
C PHE A 452 67.71 -10.53 -25.80
N GLY A 453 67.92 -9.47 -25.02
CA GLY A 453 69.25 -9.05 -24.61
C GLY A 453 69.96 -10.13 -23.81
N SER A 454 69.32 -10.77 -22.83
CA SER A 454 69.95 -11.88 -22.09
C SER A 454 70.19 -13.11 -22.98
N LEU A 455 69.22 -13.47 -23.84
CA LEU A 455 69.32 -14.64 -24.71
C LEU A 455 70.42 -14.49 -25.79
N ILE A 456 70.76 -13.27 -26.19
CA ILE A 456 71.84 -13.00 -27.16
C ILE A 456 73.16 -12.72 -26.43
N TRP A 457 73.13 -11.94 -25.34
CA TRP A 457 74.34 -11.53 -24.63
C TRP A 457 75.06 -12.70 -23.96
N PHE A 458 74.38 -13.55 -23.19
CA PHE A 458 75.07 -14.60 -22.43
C PHE A 458 75.63 -15.74 -23.29
N PRO A 459 74.96 -16.19 -24.37
CA PRO A 459 75.53 -17.21 -25.24
C PRO A 459 76.55 -16.66 -26.25
N PHE A 460 76.43 -15.41 -26.69
CA PHE A 460 77.25 -14.86 -27.79
C PHE A 460 78.04 -13.60 -27.42
N GLY A 461 77.43 -12.63 -26.75
CA GLY A 461 78.08 -11.36 -26.41
C GLY A 461 79.18 -11.48 -25.36
N GLN A 462 78.92 -12.17 -24.25
CA GLN A 462 79.86 -12.35 -23.15
C GLN A 462 81.14 -13.09 -23.60
N PRO A 463 81.09 -14.23 -24.32
CA PRO A 463 82.32 -14.93 -24.68
C PRO A 463 83.14 -14.17 -25.74
N VAL A 464 82.48 -13.42 -26.63
CA VAL A 464 83.17 -12.54 -27.60
C VAL A 464 83.88 -11.39 -26.88
N LEU A 465 83.21 -10.75 -25.92
CA LEU A 465 83.80 -9.66 -25.14
C LEU A 465 84.93 -10.16 -24.24
N GLN A 466 84.76 -11.33 -23.62
CA GLN A 466 85.81 -11.95 -22.80
C GLN A 466 87.06 -12.21 -23.64
N LYS A 467 86.91 -12.78 -24.83
CA LYS A 467 88.05 -13.00 -25.74
C LYS A 467 88.68 -11.68 -26.20
N TYR A 468 87.88 -10.67 -26.53
CA TYR A 468 88.40 -9.35 -26.91
C TYR A 468 89.22 -8.70 -25.80
N LEU A 469 88.78 -8.82 -24.54
CA LEU A 469 89.50 -8.31 -23.37
C LEU A 469 90.77 -9.12 -23.05
N GLU A 470 90.79 -10.42 -23.35
CA GLU A 470 91.92 -11.32 -23.07
C GLU A 470 93.01 -11.26 -24.17
N GLU A 471 92.63 -11.18 -25.45
CA GLU A 471 93.55 -11.35 -26.59
C GLU A 471 93.68 -10.10 -27.48
N GLY A 472 92.76 -9.13 -27.39
CA GLY A 472 92.82 -7.86 -28.14
C GLY A 472 92.60 -7.94 -29.66
N ASP A 473 92.43 -9.14 -30.23
CA ASP A 473 92.22 -9.36 -31.67
C ASP A 473 91.05 -10.33 -31.94
N LEU A 474 90.27 -10.04 -32.99
CA LEU A 474 89.06 -10.77 -33.40
C LEU A 474 89.25 -11.59 -34.69
N GLY A 475 90.48 -11.69 -35.20
CA GLY A 475 90.78 -12.33 -36.49
C GLY A 475 90.31 -13.79 -36.66
N ASP A 476 90.31 -14.59 -35.58
CA ASP A 476 89.93 -16.02 -35.62
C ASP A 476 88.43 -16.26 -35.33
N ILE A 477 87.59 -15.72 -36.21
CA ILE A 477 86.13 -15.87 -36.15
C ILE A 477 85.67 -17.35 -36.17
N PRO A 478 86.23 -18.26 -37.01
CA PRO A 478 85.75 -19.64 -37.09
C PRO A 478 85.96 -20.45 -35.79
N LEU A 479 87.11 -20.26 -35.12
CA LEU A 479 87.42 -20.95 -33.86
C LEU A 479 86.54 -20.46 -32.71
N LEU A 480 86.20 -19.17 -32.74
CA LEU A 480 85.28 -18.53 -31.80
C LEU A 480 83.88 -19.14 -31.90
N VAL A 481 83.38 -19.34 -33.12
CA VAL A 481 82.07 -19.99 -33.37
C VAL A 481 82.03 -21.42 -32.84
N VAL A 482 83.09 -22.21 -33.03
CA VAL A 482 83.15 -23.60 -32.52
C VAL A 482 83.18 -23.65 -30.99
N ARG A 483 83.92 -22.75 -30.32
CA ARG A 483 83.93 -22.65 -28.85
C ARG A 483 82.61 -22.13 -28.28
N LEU A 484 81.95 -21.20 -28.96
CA LEU A 484 80.62 -20.70 -28.62
C LEU A 484 79.56 -21.81 -28.69
N LEU A 485 79.69 -22.71 -29.67
CA LEU A 485 78.81 -23.87 -29.83
C LEU A 485 79.26 -25.10 -29.00
N GLY A 486 80.29 -24.95 -28.18
CA GLY A 486 80.76 -25.99 -27.28
C GLY A 486 79.72 -26.33 -26.21
N VAL A 487 79.51 -27.63 -25.96
CA VAL A 487 78.51 -28.13 -25.00
C VAL A 487 78.72 -27.55 -23.59
N SER A 488 79.97 -27.37 -23.15
CA SER A 488 80.29 -26.79 -21.84
C SER A 488 79.91 -25.32 -21.71
N SER A 489 80.20 -24.51 -22.73
CA SER A 489 79.84 -23.10 -22.81
C SER A 489 78.32 -22.92 -22.83
N LEU A 490 77.63 -23.69 -23.69
CA LEU A 490 76.18 -23.66 -23.81
C LEU A 490 75.47 -24.10 -22.53
N LEU A 491 75.97 -25.13 -21.84
CA LEU A 491 75.41 -25.58 -20.56
C LEU A 491 75.56 -24.52 -19.46
N THR A 492 76.73 -23.87 -19.39
CA THR A 492 77.01 -22.81 -18.41
C THR A 492 76.10 -21.60 -18.66
N SER A 493 75.97 -21.16 -19.92
CA SER A 493 75.04 -20.08 -20.28
C SER A 493 73.58 -20.47 -20.03
N ALA A 494 73.19 -21.73 -20.26
CA ALA A 494 71.83 -22.21 -20.01
C ALA A 494 71.47 -22.20 -18.52
N ILE A 495 72.38 -22.63 -17.63
CA ILE A 495 72.18 -22.57 -16.16
C ILE A 495 72.06 -21.11 -15.71
N PHE A 496 72.91 -20.22 -16.23
CA PHE A 496 72.87 -18.79 -15.87
C PHE A 496 71.57 -18.13 -16.33
N LEU A 497 71.13 -18.41 -17.56
CA LEU A 497 69.83 -17.96 -18.07
C LEU A 497 68.68 -18.50 -17.23
N PHE A 498 68.72 -19.78 -16.84
CA PHE A 498 67.69 -20.36 -15.96
C PHE A 498 67.62 -19.62 -14.62
N LEU A 499 68.75 -19.32 -13.98
CA LEU A 499 68.79 -18.55 -12.72
C LEU A 499 68.24 -17.14 -12.88
N ILE A 500 68.59 -16.42 -13.96
CA ILE A 500 68.03 -15.09 -14.26
C ILE A 500 66.52 -15.18 -14.44
N PHE A 501 66.03 -16.10 -15.27
CA PHE A 501 64.60 -16.22 -15.52
C PHE A 501 63.83 -16.76 -14.31
N LEU A 502 64.46 -17.54 -13.42
CA LEU A 502 63.93 -17.94 -12.12
C LEU A 502 63.82 -16.73 -11.17
N PHE A 503 64.80 -15.83 -11.16
CA PHE A 503 64.74 -14.59 -10.38
C PHE A 503 63.65 -13.64 -10.90
N VAL A 504 63.52 -13.51 -12.22
CA VAL A 504 62.43 -12.76 -12.85
C VAL A 504 61.07 -13.40 -12.52
N TRP A 505 60.96 -14.72 -12.58
CA TRP A 505 59.77 -15.47 -12.18
C TRP A 505 59.37 -15.17 -10.73
N LEU A 506 60.32 -15.24 -9.79
CA LEU A 506 60.10 -14.95 -8.38
C LEU A 506 59.70 -13.48 -8.14
N SER A 507 60.32 -12.56 -8.88
CA SER A 507 60.00 -11.12 -8.82
C SER A 507 58.60 -10.81 -9.34
N VAL A 508 58.18 -11.41 -10.46
CA VAL A 508 56.82 -11.27 -11.02
C VAL A 508 55.80 -11.84 -10.03
N ARG A 509 56.11 -12.99 -9.42
CA ARG A 509 55.29 -13.65 -8.41
C ARG A 509 55.11 -12.77 -7.17
N TRP A 510 56.20 -12.28 -6.59
CA TRP A 510 56.18 -11.39 -5.42
C TRP A 510 55.39 -10.11 -5.69
N ARG A 511 55.57 -9.50 -6.86
CA ARG A 511 54.85 -8.29 -7.26
C ARG A 511 53.36 -8.56 -7.51
N ALA A 512 52.99 -9.75 -8.01
CA ALA A 512 51.60 -10.18 -8.13
C ALA A 512 50.95 -10.32 -6.74
N GLN A 513 51.60 -11.04 -5.82
CA GLN A 513 51.12 -11.21 -4.46
C GLN A 513 50.97 -9.88 -3.73
N ARG A 514 52.00 -9.02 -3.76
CA ARG A 514 51.94 -7.68 -3.14
C ARG A 514 50.84 -6.83 -3.74
N SER A 515 50.63 -6.87 -5.06
CA SER A 515 49.54 -6.11 -5.68
C SER A 515 48.15 -6.64 -5.31
N VAL A 516 47.99 -7.95 -5.12
CA VAL A 516 46.72 -8.53 -4.67
C VAL A 516 46.45 -8.15 -3.22
N GLN A 517 47.43 -8.24 -2.34
CA GLN A 517 47.28 -7.82 -0.94
C GLN A 517 46.98 -6.32 -0.83
N SER A 518 47.71 -5.47 -1.58
CA SER A 518 47.40 -4.04 -1.63
C SER A 518 46.03 -3.75 -2.23
N ALA A 519 45.62 -4.49 -3.27
CA ALA A 519 44.31 -4.34 -3.86
C ALA A 519 43.22 -4.78 -2.88
N LEU A 520 43.32 -5.94 -2.23
CA LEU A 520 42.36 -6.42 -1.23
C LEU A 520 42.20 -5.43 -0.07
N ASN A 521 43.30 -4.86 0.43
CA ASN A 521 43.24 -3.83 1.46
C ASN A 521 42.47 -2.60 0.97
N LEU A 522 42.80 -2.06 -0.20
CA LEU A 522 42.08 -0.92 -0.79
C LEU A 522 40.63 -1.26 -1.17
N TYR A 523 40.37 -2.49 -1.59
CA TYR A 523 39.08 -3.01 -2.04
C TYR A 523 38.08 -3.15 -0.89
N TRP A 524 38.58 -3.45 0.31
CA TRP A 524 37.78 -3.52 1.54
C TRP A 524 37.82 -2.22 2.37
N GLU A 525 38.88 -1.40 2.27
CA GLU A 525 38.98 -0.10 2.97
C GLU A 525 38.31 1.07 2.23
N GLU A 526 38.26 1.12 0.88
CA GLU A 526 37.43 2.12 0.16
C GLU A 526 35.93 1.98 0.53
N GLY A 527 35.53 0.81 1.05
CA GLY A 527 34.21 0.54 1.60
C GLY A 527 33.90 1.16 2.96
N ASN A 528 34.87 1.78 3.64
CA ASN A 528 34.65 2.36 4.97
C ASN A 528 34.11 3.80 4.91
N GLN A 529 34.12 4.45 3.73
CA GLN A 529 33.52 5.78 3.51
C GLN A 529 32.23 5.74 2.66
N SER A 530 32.03 4.69 1.88
CA SER A 530 30.78 4.39 1.16
C SER A 530 30.40 2.95 1.45
N GLU A 531 29.21 2.73 2.03
CA GLU A 531 28.68 1.40 2.34
C GLU A 531 29.05 0.38 1.25
N THR A 532 29.72 -0.70 1.62
CA THR A 532 30.16 -1.70 0.65
C THR A 532 28.98 -2.28 -0.13
N GLY A 533 29.22 -2.78 -1.36
CA GLY A 533 28.18 -3.41 -2.18
C GLY A 533 27.43 -4.53 -1.43
N LEU A 534 28.15 -5.36 -0.67
CA LEU A 534 27.56 -6.46 0.10
C LEU A 534 26.70 -5.97 1.30
N GLU A 535 27.15 -4.95 2.02
CA GLU A 535 26.34 -4.34 3.11
C GLU A 535 25.10 -3.66 2.56
N LYS A 536 25.21 -3.00 1.40
CA LYS A 536 24.08 -2.40 0.69
C LYS A 536 23.05 -3.45 0.32
N VAL A 537 23.46 -4.57 -0.28
CA VAL A 537 22.57 -5.69 -0.62
C VAL A 537 21.87 -6.23 0.63
N ALA A 538 22.60 -6.48 1.72
CA ALA A 538 22.02 -6.96 2.97
C ALA A 538 21.00 -5.98 3.56
N ARG A 539 21.28 -4.68 3.52
CA ARG A 539 20.36 -3.64 4.01
C ARG A 539 19.13 -3.48 3.13
N GLU A 540 19.29 -3.48 1.80
CA GLU A 540 18.16 -3.39 0.86
C GLU A 540 17.23 -4.60 1.00
N TRP A 541 17.80 -5.78 1.18
CA TRP A 541 17.04 -6.99 1.53
C TRP A 541 16.33 -6.83 2.88
N GLY A 542 17.01 -6.37 3.93
CA GLY A 542 16.40 -6.11 5.24
C GLY A 542 15.21 -5.15 5.17
N LYS A 543 15.35 -4.05 4.42
CA LYS A 543 14.24 -3.10 4.15
C LYS A 543 13.08 -3.75 3.41
N SER A 544 13.36 -4.64 2.46
CA SER A 544 12.32 -5.34 1.70
C SER A 544 11.42 -6.21 2.58
N LEU A 545 11.93 -6.73 3.71
CA LEU A 545 11.18 -7.53 4.67
C LEU A 545 10.17 -6.69 5.47
N VAL A 546 10.46 -5.41 5.70
CA VAL A 546 9.63 -4.50 6.51
C VAL A 546 8.67 -3.68 5.63
N ARG A 547 9.00 -3.53 4.35
CA ARG A 547 8.27 -2.74 3.35
C ARG A 547 6.74 -2.90 3.37
N PRO A 548 6.14 -4.10 3.52
CA PRO A 548 4.68 -4.23 3.59
C PRO A 548 4.04 -3.41 4.72
N LEU A 549 4.71 -3.30 5.87
CA LEU A 549 4.24 -2.47 7.00
C LEU A 549 4.41 -0.98 6.72
N GLU A 550 5.53 -0.58 6.09
CA GLU A 550 5.75 0.81 5.67
C GLU A 550 4.66 1.26 4.69
N GLU A 551 4.38 0.45 3.67
CA GLU A 551 3.35 0.73 2.66
C GLU A 551 1.95 0.81 3.29
N GLU A 552 1.61 -0.10 4.22
CA GLU A 552 0.33 -0.07 4.92
C GLU A 552 0.16 1.20 5.76
N LYS A 553 1.19 1.61 6.50
CA LYS A 553 1.18 2.88 7.25
C LYS A 553 0.97 4.08 6.35
N VAL A 554 1.68 4.13 5.21
CA VAL A 554 1.57 5.24 4.24
C VAL A 554 0.14 5.31 3.71
N ARG A 555 -0.43 4.17 3.27
CA ARG A 555 -1.83 4.09 2.81
C ARG A 555 -2.81 4.62 3.85
N MET A 556 -2.69 4.19 5.10
CA MET A 556 -3.61 4.62 6.16
C MET A 556 -3.48 6.12 6.49
N ARG A 557 -2.25 6.68 6.49
CA ARG A 557 -2.03 8.12 6.70
C ARG A 557 -2.56 8.97 5.56
N GLU A 558 -2.44 8.49 4.32
CA GLU A 558 -3.04 9.14 3.15
C GLU A 558 -4.56 9.19 3.25
N LEU A 559 -5.21 8.07 3.62
CA LEU A 559 -6.65 8.04 3.85
C LEU A 559 -7.08 9.03 4.95
N GLU A 560 -6.32 9.13 6.02
CA GLU A 560 -6.60 10.09 7.08
C GLU A 560 -6.54 11.55 6.59
N LYS A 561 -5.51 11.87 5.80
CA LYS A 561 -5.35 13.20 5.20
C LYS A 561 -6.46 13.52 4.20
N ASP A 562 -6.84 12.55 3.37
CA ASP A 562 -7.93 12.68 2.41
C ASP A 562 -9.26 12.97 3.13
N ARG A 563 -9.53 12.28 4.25
CA ARG A 563 -10.70 12.56 5.10
C ARG A 563 -10.74 14.00 5.57
N GLU A 564 -9.62 14.52 6.11
CA GLU A 564 -9.55 15.89 6.64
C GLU A 564 -9.75 16.94 5.53
N ALA A 565 -9.23 16.68 4.32
CA ALA A 565 -9.46 17.52 3.16
C ALA A 565 -10.95 17.55 2.76
N LEU A 566 -11.58 16.38 2.66
CA LEU A 566 -13.00 16.24 2.31
C LEU A 566 -13.92 16.84 3.38
N GLU A 567 -13.59 16.71 4.67
CA GLU A 567 -14.34 17.39 5.76
C GLU A 567 -14.28 18.91 5.62
N SER A 568 -13.11 19.46 5.27
CA SER A 568 -12.93 20.89 5.01
C SER A 568 -13.71 21.35 3.77
N GLU A 569 -13.70 20.57 2.68
CA GLU A 569 -14.47 20.88 1.47
C GLU A 569 -15.98 20.83 1.71
N LEU A 570 -16.46 19.79 2.40
CA LEU A 570 -17.86 19.66 2.80
C LEU A 570 -18.33 20.84 3.69
N ALA A 571 -17.45 21.36 4.55
CA ALA A 571 -17.74 22.52 5.39
C ALA A 571 -17.87 23.83 4.58
N LYS A 572 -17.23 23.94 3.40
CA LYS A 572 -17.27 25.14 2.53
C LYS A 572 -18.52 25.21 1.65
N ILE A 573 -19.29 24.15 1.53
CA ILE A 573 -20.53 24.08 0.74
C ILE A 573 -21.67 24.95 1.36
N ALA A 574 -21.43 25.61 2.50
CA ALA A 574 -22.40 26.39 3.28
C ALA A 574 -22.72 27.78 2.69
#